data_AF-A0A7C6L0G3-F1
#
_entry.id   AF-A0A7C6L0G3-F1
#
_cell.length_a   1.000
_cell.length_b   1.000
_cell.length_c   1.000
_cell.angle_alpha   90.00
_cell.angle_beta   90.00
_cell.angle_gamma   90.00
#
_symmetry.space_group_name_H-M   'P 1'
#
loop_
_entity.id
_entity.type
_entity.pdbx_description
1 polymer ?
#
loop_
_entity_poly.entity_id
_entity_poly.type
_entity_poly.pdbx_seq_one_letter_code
_entity_poly.pdbx_strand_id
1 'polypeptide(L)' 'AEAWNLPVATHFADEIHVHLLCAIPNAMYLEHHAYRLDDYLINPLVLKDGYAIMPDVPGHGVYFDETKLTPYVVN' A
#
# COMPACT_ATOMS: atom_id res chain seq x y z
N ALA A 1 12.99 -11.50 -10.64
CA ALA A 1 12.12 -12.56 -10.12
C ALA A 1 11.36 -13.26 -11.25
N GLU A 2 10.67 -12.51 -12.11
CA GLU A 2 9.86 -13.05 -13.21
C GLU A 2 10.65 -13.93 -14.20
N ALA A 3 11.79 -13.47 -14.74
CA ALA A 3 12.66 -14.28 -15.62
C ALA A 3 13.12 -15.64 -15.05
N TRP A 4 12.99 -15.85 -13.73
CA TRP A 4 13.34 -17.09 -13.03
C TRP A 4 12.13 -17.76 -12.38
N ASN A 5 10.91 -17.34 -12.70
CA ASN A 5 9.64 -17.83 -12.13
C ASN A 5 9.60 -17.83 -10.60
N LEU A 6 10.31 -16.91 -9.96
CA LEU A 6 10.31 -16.82 -8.50
C LEU A 6 9.11 -16.01 -8.03
N PRO A 7 8.33 -16.49 -7.04
CA PRO A 7 7.25 -15.72 -6.46
C PRO A 7 7.77 -14.45 -5.78
N VAL A 8 6.96 -13.39 -5.79
CA VAL A 8 7.29 -12.10 -5.17
C VAL A 8 6.37 -11.84 -4.00
N ALA A 9 6.98 -11.68 -2.83
CA ALA A 9 6.35 -11.04 -1.68
C ALA A 9 7.03 -9.68 -1.44
N THR A 10 6.26 -8.70 -0.99
CA THR A 10 6.76 -7.36 -0.71
C THR A 10 6.85 -7.13 0.78
N HIS A 11 7.76 -6.24 1.18
CA HIS A 11 7.98 -5.86 2.56
C HIS A 11 7.66 -4.37 2.71
N PHE A 12 6.84 -4.05 3.71
CA PHE A 12 6.41 -2.71 4.07
C PHE A 12 5.64 -1.97 2.94
N ALA A 13 5.31 -0.69 3.17
CA ALA A 13 4.73 0.26 2.20
C ALA A 13 3.64 -0.35 1.31
N ASP A 14 2.67 -0.99 1.93
CA ASP A 14 1.65 -1.79 1.26
C ASP A 14 0.71 -0.96 0.38
N GLU A 15 0.54 0.32 0.70
CA GLU A 15 -0.21 1.28 -0.12
C GLU A 15 0.46 1.54 -1.49
N ILE A 16 1.78 1.31 -1.59
CA ILE A 16 2.53 1.39 -2.85
C ILE A 16 2.63 0.00 -3.48
N HIS A 17 2.98 -1.01 -2.69
CA HIS A 17 3.26 -2.35 -3.19
C HIS A 17 2.04 -3.07 -3.76
N VAL A 18 0.81 -2.73 -3.34
CA VAL A 18 -0.41 -3.24 -3.97
C VAL A 18 -0.40 -3.02 -5.49
N HIS A 19 0.09 -1.85 -5.94
CA HIS A 19 0.16 -1.52 -7.37
C HIS A 19 1.14 -2.41 -8.13
N LEU A 20 2.32 -2.63 -7.54
CA LEU A 20 3.38 -3.42 -8.14
C LEU A 20 3.00 -4.90 -8.20
N LEU A 21 2.38 -5.44 -7.15
CA LEU A 21 1.93 -6.83 -7.12
C LEU A 21 0.78 -7.09 -8.10
N CYS A 22 -0.16 -6.14 -8.27
CA CYS A 22 -1.20 -6.26 -9.29
C CYS A 22 -0.65 -6.21 -10.73
N ALA A 23 0.53 -5.65 -10.94
CA ALA A 23 1.14 -5.47 -12.27
C ALA A 23 2.02 -6.65 -12.74
N ILE A 24 2.30 -7.63 -11.88
CA ILE A 24 3.21 -8.75 -12.19
C ILE A 24 2.49 -10.10 -12.15
N PRO A 25 2.88 -11.08 -12.99
CA PRO A 25 2.21 -12.38 -13.06
C PRO A 25 2.59 -13.33 -11.91
N ASN A 26 3.64 -13.02 -11.15
CA ASN A 26 4.24 -13.87 -10.12
C ASN A 26 4.14 -13.28 -8.70
N ALA A 27 3.12 -12.46 -8.44
CA ALA A 27 2.80 -11.98 -7.10
C ALA A 27 2.37 -13.14 -6.18
N MET A 28 2.78 -13.09 -4.91
CA MET A 28 2.48 -14.11 -3.90
C MET A 28 1.76 -13.51 -2.69
N TYR A 29 2.42 -12.64 -1.93
CA TYR A 29 1.86 -12.01 -0.73
C TYR A 29 2.22 -10.54 -0.65
N LEU A 30 1.27 -9.73 -0.19
CA LEU A 30 1.50 -8.38 0.29
C LEU A 30 1.61 -8.46 1.82
N GLU A 31 2.71 -7.96 2.38
CA GLU A 31 2.75 -7.70 3.82
C GLU A 31 1.82 -6.52 4.12
N HIS A 32 0.83 -6.70 5.00
CA HIS A 32 0.06 -5.59 5.58
C HIS A 32 0.64 -5.27 6.95
N HIS A 33 1.23 -4.10 7.10
CA HIS A 33 1.99 -3.76 8.30
C HIS A 33 1.11 -3.17 9.41
N ALA A 34 1.52 -3.36 10.67
CA ALA A 34 0.79 -2.87 11.83
C ALA A 34 0.91 -1.35 12.08
N TYR A 35 1.70 -0.63 11.28
CA TYR A 35 1.86 0.82 11.42
C TYR A 35 0.64 1.54 10.85
N ARG A 36 0.01 2.37 11.69
CA ARG A 36 -1.29 3.00 11.42
C ARG A 36 -1.20 4.19 10.46
N LEU A 37 -0.47 4.07 9.35
CA LEU A 37 -0.44 5.12 8.33
C LEU A 37 -1.86 5.45 7.86
N ASP A 38 -2.71 4.43 7.79
CA ASP A 38 -4.16 4.52 7.54
C ASP A 38 -4.88 5.62 8.34
N ASP A 39 -4.46 5.88 9.59
CA ASP A 39 -5.07 6.93 10.40
C ASP A 39 -4.86 8.33 9.79
N TYR A 40 -3.79 8.50 9.02
CA TYR A 40 -3.35 9.77 8.45
C TYR A 40 -3.62 9.87 6.95
N LEU A 41 -4.18 8.84 6.32
CA LEU A 41 -4.51 8.86 4.90
C LEU A 41 -5.97 9.27 4.66
N ILE A 42 -6.20 10.00 3.59
CA ILE A 42 -7.55 10.31 3.08
C ILE A 42 -8.20 9.04 2.55
N ASN A 43 -7.41 8.21 1.85
CA ASN A 43 -7.83 6.95 1.25
C ASN A 43 -6.93 5.81 1.77
N PRO A 44 -7.19 5.27 2.97
CA PRO A 44 -6.43 4.13 3.49
C PRO A 44 -6.62 2.89 2.60
N LEU A 45 -5.65 1.98 2.62
CA LEU A 45 -5.72 0.75 1.84
C LEU A 45 -6.89 -0.12 2.35
N VAL A 46 -7.72 -0.60 1.43
CA VAL A 46 -8.86 -1.43 1.78
C VAL A 46 -8.46 -2.91 1.75
N LEU A 47 -8.62 -3.58 2.89
CA LEU A 47 -8.56 -5.04 2.96
C LEU A 47 -9.96 -5.64 2.93
N LYS A 48 -10.18 -6.60 2.03
CA LYS A 48 -11.45 -7.33 1.92
C LYS A 48 -11.20 -8.79 1.62
N ASP A 49 -11.83 -9.67 2.40
CA ASP A 49 -11.78 -11.13 2.24
C ASP A 49 -10.33 -11.69 2.16
N GLY A 50 -9.39 -11.07 2.87
CA GLY A 50 -7.98 -11.46 2.89
C GLY A 50 -7.12 -10.87 1.77
N TYR A 51 -7.68 -9.98 0.94
CA TYR A 51 -6.98 -9.31 -0.17
C TYR A 51 -6.90 -7.80 0.03
N ALA A 52 -5.79 -7.20 -0.39
CA ALA A 52 -5.71 -5.76 -0.58
C ALA A 52 -6.37 -5.37 -1.90
N ILE A 53 -7.22 -4.35 -1.83
CA ILE A 53 -7.96 -3.84 -2.99
C ILE A 53 -7.20 -2.64 -3.56
N MET A 54 -6.85 -2.74 -4.83
CA MET A 54 -6.23 -1.66 -5.58
C MET A 54 -7.10 -0.39 -5.53
N PRO A 55 -6.56 0.77 -5.16
CA PRO A 55 -7.30 2.03 -5.15
C PRO A 55 -7.77 2.42 -6.56
N ASP A 56 -9.03 2.87 -6.68
CA ASP A 56 -9.60 3.43 -7.92
C ASP A 56 -9.47 4.96 -7.95
N VAL A 57 -8.23 5.43 -7.84
CA VAL A 57 -7.86 6.85 -7.91
C VAL A 57 -6.57 7.02 -8.72
N PRO A 58 -6.33 8.18 -9.35
CA PRO A 58 -5.10 8.40 -10.11
C PRO A 58 -3.83 8.27 -9.26
N GLY A 59 -2.79 7.66 -9.82
CA GLY A 59 -1.50 7.49 -9.15
C GLY A 59 -1.53 6.39 -8.09
N HIS A 60 -0.71 6.55 -7.04
CA HIS A 60 -0.63 5.56 -5.96
C HIS A 60 -1.74 5.69 -4.91
N GLY A 61 -2.49 6.80 -4.90
CA GLY A 61 -3.63 7.00 -4.00
C GLY A 61 -3.31 7.38 -2.54
N VAL A 62 -2.02 7.48 -2.19
CA VAL A 62 -1.56 7.92 -0.86
C VAL A 62 -1.65 9.43 -0.79
N TYR A 63 -2.68 9.92 -0.10
CA TYR A 63 -2.88 11.33 0.19
C TYR A 63 -3.01 11.49 1.70
N PHE A 64 -2.21 12.39 2.27
CA PHE A 64 -2.25 12.65 3.70
C PHE A 64 -3.37 13.62 4.08
N ASP A 65 -3.97 13.37 5.24
CA ASP A 65 -4.84 14.31 5.92
C ASP A 65 -3.97 15.33 6.69
N GLU A 66 -3.80 16.49 6.08
CA GLU A 66 -3.00 17.60 6.63
C GLU A 66 -3.45 18.02 8.04
N THR A 67 -4.74 17.89 8.36
CA THR A 67 -5.24 18.25 9.70
C THR A 67 -4.69 17.31 10.78
N LYS A 68 -4.48 16.05 10.42
CA LYS A 68 -3.89 15.04 11.31
C LYS A 68 -2.37 15.11 11.35
N LEU A 69 -1.73 15.63 10.29
CA LEU A 69 -0.29 15.83 10.25
C LEU A 69 0.18 17.12 10.95
N THR A 70 -0.68 18.14 11.01
CA THR A 70 -0.36 19.46 11.59
C THR A 70 0.36 19.37 12.95
N PRO A 71 -0.02 18.51 13.92
CA PRO A 71 0.67 18.42 15.21
C PRO A 71 2.11 17.91 15.16
N TYR A 72 2.53 17.31 14.05
CA TYR A 72 3.84 16.66 13.88
C TYR A 72 4.79 17.46 12.98
N VAL A 73 4.38 18.63 12.49
CA VAL A 73 5.24 19.50 11.68
C VAL A 73 6.42 19.97 12.54
N VAL A 74 7.64 19.78 12.04
CA VAL A 74 8.89 20.23 12.67
C VAL A 74 9.46 21.37 11.83
N ASN A 75 9.84 22.47 12.49
CA ASN A 75 10.48 23.64 11.87
C ASN A 75 12.00 23.49 11.79
#